data_AF-A0A1B6L630-F1
#
_entry.id   AF-A0A1B6L630-F1
#
_cell.length_a   1.000
_cell.length_b   1.000
_cell.length_c   1.000
_cell.angle_alpha   90.00
_cell.angle_beta   90.00
_cell.angle_gamma   90.00
#
_symmetry.space_group_name_H-M   'P 1'
#
loop_
_entity.id
_entity.type
_entity.pdbx_description
1 polymer ?
#
loop_
_entity_poly.entity_id
_entity_poly.type
_entity_poly.pdbx_seq_one_letter_code
_entity_poly.pdbx_strand_id
1 'polypeptide(L)'
;AHATAHCRLDLPAEPGGGMGLQLQSAPPIRLVYPSFDNVAASYDGLLGGGCLPYSKRTHDKQPWLQQYLFQWKSDARHRTRAMPHIKTYCRVSPDLSQLAWFHLTSANLSKAAWGSLSKAGALSILSYEAGVLFLPKFVVGSSSFPIRGEVAGGVPLFPMPYDLPLTPFLSKDVPWFMDNLS
;
A
#
# COMPACT_ATOMS: atom_id res chain seq x y z
N ALA A 1 8.07 -6.80 5.94
CA ALA A 1 7.37 -5.74 6.70
C ALA A 1 5.88 -5.79 6.35
N HIS A 2 4.99 -5.55 7.32
CA HIS A 2 3.54 -5.45 7.10
C HIS A 2 3.20 -4.11 6.45
N ALA A 3 3.57 -3.96 5.18
CA ALA A 3 3.37 -2.73 4.44
C ALA A 3 2.18 -2.87 3.48
N THR A 4 1.35 -1.84 3.47
CA THR A 4 0.45 -1.56 2.35
C THR A 4 1.25 -0.79 1.31
N ALA A 5 1.22 -1.21 0.04
CA ALA A 5 1.96 -0.53 -1.03
C ALA A 5 1.03 0.21 -1.98
N HIS A 6 1.43 1.42 -2.31
CA HIS A 6 0.71 2.35 -3.16
C HIS A 6 1.58 2.72 -4.35
N CYS A 7 1.04 2.60 -5.56
CA CYS A 7 1.66 3.17 -6.74
C CYS A 7 0.78 4.31 -7.26
N ARG A 8 1.38 5.45 -7.63
CA ARG A 8 0.61 6.52 -8.29
C ARG A 8 0.36 6.17 -9.76
N LEU A 9 -0.79 6.58 -10.27
CA LEU A 9 -1.12 6.55 -11.70
C LEU A 9 -0.40 7.69 -12.41
N ASP A 10 0.43 7.38 -13.40
CA ASP A 10 0.56 8.22 -14.58
C ASP A 10 -0.24 7.48 -15.66
N LEU A 11 -1.38 8.03 -16.07
CA LEU A 11 -2.09 7.55 -17.26
C LEU A 11 -1.50 8.31 -18.44
N PRO A 12 -1.04 7.63 -19.50
CA PRO A 12 -0.84 8.32 -20.76
C PRO A 12 -2.19 8.87 -21.24
N ALA A 13 -2.18 10.07 -21.82
CA ALA A 13 -3.31 10.57 -22.59
C ALA A 13 -3.66 9.57 -23.70
N GLU A 14 -4.96 9.46 -24.01
CA GLU A 14 -5.58 8.57 -25.01
C GLU A 14 -4.64 8.18 -26.19
N PRO A 15 -4.46 6.87 -26.47
CA PRO A 15 -3.57 6.43 -27.54
C PRO A 15 -4.25 6.57 -28.90
N GLY A 16 -3.97 7.69 -29.58
CA GLY A 16 -4.00 7.71 -31.03
C GLY A 16 -2.83 6.87 -31.57
N GLY A 17 -3.12 5.69 -32.09
CA GLY A 17 -2.18 4.90 -32.90
C GLY A 17 -1.20 4.03 -32.12
N GLY A 18 -1.04 2.78 -32.57
CA GLY A 18 -0.24 1.75 -31.91
C GLY A 18 1.23 2.13 -31.73
N MET A 19 1.62 2.40 -30.49
CA MET A 19 2.99 2.29 -30.00
C MET A 19 2.92 1.65 -28.61
N GLY A 20 3.84 0.71 -28.34
CA GLY A 20 3.88 -0.01 -27.06
C GLY A 20 3.86 0.95 -25.87
N LEU A 21 3.11 0.59 -24.82
CA LEU A 21 3.02 1.35 -23.57
C LEU A 21 4.37 1.32 -22.84
N GLN A 22 5.31 2.15 -23.27
CA GLN A 22 6.55 2.39 -22.56
C GLN A 22 6.27 3.45 -21.49
N LEU A 23 6.49 3.12 -20.21
CA LEU A 23 6.38 4.13 -19.16
C LEU A 23 7.43 5.23 -19.38
N GLN A 24 6.97 6.47 -19.50
CA GLN A 24 7.84 7.64 -19.68
C GLN A 24 8.75 7.87 -18.46
N SER A 25 8.31 7.48 -17.26
CA SER A 25 9.11 7.43 -16.04
C SER A 25 8.55 6.38 -15.08
N ALA A 26 9.37 5.91 -14.13
CA ALA A 26 8.89 4.99 -13.10
C ALA A 26 7.89 5.71 -12.18
N PRO A 27 6.69 5.14 -11.94
CA PRO A 27 5.68 5.80 -11.15
C PRO A 27 6.12 5.84 -9.68
N PRO A 28 5.78 6.89 -8.93
CA PRO A 28 6.19 6.95 -7.53
C PRO A 28 5.50 5.87 -6.71
N ILE A 29 6.29 5.19 -5.89
CA ILE A 29 5.87 4.18 -4.92
C ILE A 29 5.76 4.85 -3.56
N ARG A 30 4.71 4.51 -2.81
CA ARG A 30 4.48 4.95 -1.43
C ARG A 30 4.12 3.72 -0.61
N LEU A 31 4.63 3.61 0.60
CA LEU A 31 4.45 2.46 1.46
C LEU A 31 3.85 2.92 2.78
N VAL A 32 2.64 2.48 3.10
CA VAL A 32 2.04 2.75 4.40
C VAL A 32 2.49 1.68 5.38
N TYR A 33 3.19 2.11 6.42
CA TYR A 33 3.66 1.28 7.51
C TYR A 33 3.60 2.08 8.82
N PRO A 34 3.12 1.51 9.94
CA PRO A 34 3.06 2.23 11.21
C PRO A 34 4.43 2.75 11.66
N SER A 35 4.47 4.02 12.07
CA SER A 35 5.60 4.55 12.83
C SER A 35 5.56 4.07 14.29
N PHE A 36 6.65 4.30 15.03
CA PHE A 36 6.66 4.09 16.48
C PHE A 36 5.52 4.85 17.16
N ASP A 37 5.32 6.13 16.81
CA ASP A 37 4.26 6.96 17.38
C ASP A 37 2.86 6.44 17.02
N ASN A 38 2.65 5.89 15.81
CA ASN A 38 1.37 5.26 15.46
C ASN A 38 1.05 4.08 16.40
N VAL A 39 2.04 3.23 16.68
CA VAL A 39 1.86 2.08 17.58
C VAL A 39 1.70 2.54 19.03
N ALA A 40 2.57 3.43 19.52
CA ALA A 40 2.51 3.94 20.88
C ALA A 40 1.17 4.61 21.22
N ALA A 41 0.55 5.29 20.24
CA ALA A 41 -0.77 5.93 20.38
C ALA A 41 -1.97 5.00 20.07
N SER A 42 -1.72 3.74 19.73
CA SER A 42 -2.76 2.76 19.41
C SER A 42 -3.66 2.44 20.62
N TYR A 43 -4.74 1.69 20.41
CA TYR A 43 -5.58 1.23 21.53
C TYR A 43 -4.83 0.33 22.51
N ASP A 44 -3.90 -0.48 22.00
CA ASP A 44 -3.14 -1.46 22.78
C ASP A 44 -1.74 -0.94 23.18
N GLY A 45 -1.46 0.35 22.95
CA GLY A 45 -0.13 0.94 23.12
C GLY A 45 0.94 0.16 22.35
N LEU A 46 2.09 -0.08 22.98
CA LEU A 46 3.19 -0.82 22.36
C LEU A 46 2.79 -2.24 21.92
N LEU A 47 1.89 -2.90 22.68
CA LEU A 47 1.42 -4.27 22.35
C LEU A 47 0.68 -4.33 21.01
N GLY A 48 0.12 -3.21 20.54
CA GLY A 48 -0.50 -3.11 19.21
C GLY A 48 0.48 -3.38 18.05
N GLY A 49 1.79 -3.32 18.32
CA GLY A 49 2.84 -3.66 17.37
C GLY A 49 3.22 -5.15 17.33
N GLY A 50 2.62 -6.00 18.16
CA GLY A 50 2.92 -7.44 18.23
C GLY A 50 2.72 -8.18 16.91
N CYS A 51 1.80 -7.71 16.06
CA CYS A 51 1.53 -8.28 14.74
C CYS A 51 2.22 -7.53 13.60
N LEU A 52 3.24 -6.72 13.90
CA LEU A 52 4.04 -5.96 12.92
C LEU A 52 5.50 -6.46 12.92
N PRO A 53 5.78 -7.67 12.40
CA PRO A 53 7.10 -8.31 12.40
C PRO A 53 8.06 -7.64 11.41
N TYR A 54 8.55 -6.45 11.75
CA TYR A 54 9.68 -5.82 11.09
C TYR A 54 10.80 -5.64 12.10
N SER A 55 11.92 -6.35 11.90
CA SER A 55 13.05 -6.23 12.83
C SER A 55 13.96 -5.07 12.47
N LYS A 56 14.53 -4.41 13.49
CA LYS A 56 15.58 -3.40 13.32
C LYS A 56 16.76 -3.94 12.51
N ARG A 57 17.18 -5.18 12.78
CA ARG A 57 18.24 -5.87 12.03
C ARG A 57 17.95 -5.99 10.53
N THR A 58 16.69 -6.18 10.14
CA THR A 58 16.30 -6.17 8.72
C THR A 58 16.36 -4.76 8.17
N HIS A 59 15.85 -3.78 8.92
CA HIS A 59 15.83 -2.37 8.52
C HIS A 59 17.22 -1.79 8.28
N ASP A 60 18.18 -2.09 9.15
CA ASP A 60 19.56 -1.57 9.06
C ASP A 60 20.27 -1.99 7.76
N LYS A 61 19.78 -3.02 7.06
CA LYS A 61 20.27 -3.45 5.73
C LYS A 61 19.63 -2.69 4.56
N GLN A 62 18.58 -1.91 4.82
CA GLN A 62 17.76 -1.21 3.84
C GLN A 62 17.25 0.15 4.35
N PRO A 63 18.12 1.03 4.87
CA PRO A 63 17.70 2.34 5.39
C PRO A 63 17.05 3.22 4.31
N TRP A 64 17.43 3.01 3.05
CA TRP A 64 16.83 3.65 1.87
C TRP A 64 15.30 3.46 1.78
N LEU A 65 14.74 2.42 2.40
CA LEU A 65 13.29 2.16 2.36
C LEU A 65 12.49 3.26 3.06
N GLN A 66 13.09 3.95 4.03
CA GLN A 66 12.42 4.97 4.85
C GLN A 66 11.87 6.13 4.02
N GLN A 67 12.53 6.50 2.91
CA GLN A 67 12.08 7.58 2.02
C GLN A 67 10.73 7.28 1.33
N TYR A 68 10.31 6.01 1.32
CA TYR A 68 9.05 5.58 0.73
C TYR A 68 7.94 5.45 1.77
N LEU A 69 8.22 5.63 3.07
CA LEU A 69 7.28 5.34 4.15
C LEU A 69 6.30 6.50 4.42
N PHE A 70 5.06 6.12 4.66
CA PHE A 70 3.93 6.97 5.02
C PHE A 70 3.25 6.39 6.26
N GLN A 71 2.76 7.27 7.13
CA GLN A 71 2.13 6.90 8.39
C GLN A 71 0.80 6.18 8.16
N TRP A 72 0.44 5.31 9.10
CA TRP A 72 -0.91 4.76 9.17
C TRP A 72 -1.88 5.83 9.64
N LYS A 73 -2.92 6.08 8.85
CA LYS A 73 -3.99 7.04 9.18
C LYS A 73 -5.31 6.61 8.54
N SER A 74 -6.37 6.54 9.34
CA SER A 74 -7.69 6.07 8.94
C SER A 74 -8.77 6.76 9.78
N ASP A 75 -8.76 8.09 9.79
CA ASP A 75 -9.66 8.93 10.58
C ASP A 75 -11.09 8.81 10.05
N ALA A 76 -11.27 8.80 8.72
CA ALA A 76 -12.59 8.67 8.09
C ALA A 76 -13.29 7.34 8.40
N ARG A 77 -12.55 6.35 8.91
CA ARG A 77 -13.06 5.04 9.35
C ARG A 77 -12.95 4.83 10.86
N HIS A 78 -12.51 5.84 11.61
CA HIS A 78 -12.21 5.78 13.05
C HIS A 78 -11.25 4.64 13.44
N ARG A 79 -10.27 4.35 12.59
CA ARG A 79 -9.32 3.23 12.73
C ARG A 79 -7.86 3.66 12.85
N THR A 80 -7.54 4.95 12.94
CA THR A 80 -6.16 5.43 13.12
C THR A 80 -5.45 4.80 14.32
N ARG A 81 -6.17 4.56 15.41
CA ARG A 81 -5.62 3.90 16.62
C ARG A 81 -5.68 2.37 16.58
N ALA A 82 -6.27 1.78 15.54
CA ALA A 82 -6.29 0.32 15.33
C ALA A 82 -5.16 -0.05 14.35
N MET A 83 -4.12 -0.72 14.83
CA MET A 83 -2.95 -1.02 14.01
C MET A 83 -3.28 -1.94 12.82
N PRO A 84 -2.77 -1.63 11.62
CA PRO A 84 -3.14 -2.36 10.41
C PRO A 84 -2.49 -3.75 10.38
N HIS A 85 -3.31 -4.79 10.42
CA HIS A 85 -2.91 -6.13 9.98
C HIS A 85 -3.39 -6.46 8.55
N ILE A 86 -4.11 -5.53 7.92
CA ILE A 86 -4.52 -5.58 6.50
C ILE A 86 -3.34 -5.29 5.58
N LYS A 87 -3.27 -5.96 4.42
CA LYS A 87 -2.30 -5.67 3.37
C LYS A 87 -3.06 -5.35 2.10
N THR A 88 -2.86 -4.13 1.59
CA THR A 88 -3.48 -3.72 0.34
C THR A 88 -2.44 -3.19 -0.63
N TYR A 89 -2.72 -3.40 -1.90
CA TYR A 89 -1.93 -2.89 -3.02
C TYR A 89 -2.91 -2.19 -3.95
N CYS A 90 -2.61 -0.98 -4.37
CA CYS A 90 -3.53 -0.24 -5.22
C CYS A 90 -2.81 0.80 -6.09
N ARG A 91 -3.50 1.26 -7.14
CA ARG A 91 -3.02 2.35 -8.00
C ARG A 91 -3.99 3.52 -8.03
N VAL A 92 -3.58 4.65 -7.47
CA VAL A 92 -4.42 5.86 -7.24
C VAL A 92 -4.05 6.98 -8.22
N SER A 93 -5.05 7.68 -8.76
CA SER A 93 -4.90 8.80 -9.71
C SER A 93 -4.09 9.97 -9.12
N PRO A 94 -3.42 10.80 -9.93
CA PRO A 94 -2.65 11.94 -9.42
C PRO A 94 -3.43 12.91 -8.54
N ASP A 95 -4.70 13.11 -8.85
CA ASP A 95 -5.67 13.98 -8.16
C ASP A 95 -6.39 13.27 -7.00
N LEU A 96 -6.08 11.99 -6.76
CA LEU A 96 -6.62 11.18 -5.66
C LEU A 96 -8.15 10.96 -5.73
N SER A 97 -8.73 11.05 -6.93
CA SER A 97 -10.17 10.88 -7.15
C SER A 97 -10.57 9.50 -7.67
N GLN A 98 -9.63 8.77 -8.28
CA GLN A 98 -9.88 7.48 -8.94
C GLN A 98 -8.87 6.40 -8.53
N LEU A 99 -9.29 5.15 -8.66
CA LEU A 99 -8.48 3.96 -8.44
C LEU A 99 -8.56 3.01 -9.64
N ALA A 100 -7.41 2.68 -10.23
CA ALA A 100 -7.39 1.77 -11.39
C ALA A 100 -7.60 0.29 -11.00
N TRP A 101 -7.14 -0.10 -9.81
CA TRP A 101 -7.32 -1.44 -9.25
C TRP A 101 -7.02 -1.45 -7.76
N PHE A 102 -7.59 -2.43 -7.05
CA PHE A 102 -7.33 -2.68 -5.64
C PHE A 102 -7.07 -4.16 -5.42
N HIS A 103 -6.05 -4.51 -4.65
CA HIS A 103 -5.74 -5.88 -4.28
C HIS A 103 -5.70 -5.99 -2.75
N LEU A 104 -6.59 -6.80 -2.19
CA LEU A 104 -6.61 -7.17 -0.78
C LEU A 104 -6.00 -8.55 -0.64
N THR A 105 -4.97 -8.72 0.20
CA THR A 105 -4.21 -9.98 0.27
C THR A 105 -3.64 -10.24 1.66
N SER A 106 -3.20 -11.47 1.92
CA SER A 106 -2.33 -11.83 3.03
C SER A 106 -0.87 -11.42 2.82
N ALA A 107 -0.45 -11.23 1.56
CA ALA A 107 0.94 -11.01 1.17
C ALA A 107 1.51 -9.69 1.71
N ASN A 108 2.46 -9.80 2.63
CA ASN A 108 3.31 -8.70 3.06
C ASN A 108 4.30 -8.27 1.97
N LEU A 109 4.87 -7.08 2.09
CA LEU A 109 5.98 -6.65 1.23
C LEU A 109 7.25 -7.45 1.59
N SER A 110 7.41 -8.59 0.92
CA SER A 110 8.54 -9.51 1.07
C SER A 110 8.75 -10.36 -0.18
N LYS A 111 9.99 -10.79 -0.40
CA LYS A 111 10.33 -11.75 -1.47
C LYS A 111 9.72 -13.13 -1.23
N ALA A 112 9.49 -13.51 0.03
CA ALA A 112 8.88 -14.80 0.35
C ALA A 112 7.43 -14.88 -0.16
N ALA A 113 6.67 -13.79 0.00
CA ALA A 113 5.27 -13.67 -0.42
C ALA A 113 5.11 -13.42 -1.93
N TRP A 114 5.90 -12.50 -2.51
CA TRP A 114 5.76 -12.09 -3.92
C TRP A 114 6.67 -12.82 -4.89
N GLY A 115 7.62 -13.57 -4.36
CA GLY A 115 8.63 -14.29 -5.12
C GLY A 115 9.88 -13.48 -5.46
N SER A 116 10.91 -14.19 -5.86
CA SER A 116 12.16 -13.64 -6.40
C SER A 116 12.56 -14.41 -7.64
N LEU A 117 12.93 -13.69 -8.71
CA LEU A 117 13.47 -14.30 -9.92
C LEU A 117 14.91 -14.76 -9.67
N SER A 118 15.21 -16.00 -10.09
CA SER A 118 16.57 -16.51 -10.15
C SER A 118 17.28 -16.00 -11.41
N LYS A 119 18.61 -16.13 -11.45
CA LYS A 119 19.39 -15.80 -12.65
C LYS A 119 18.98 -16.63 -13.87
N ALA A 120 18.39 -17.81 -13.65
CA ALA A 120 17.89 -18.69 -14.70
C ALA A 120 16.42 -18.41 -15.09
N GLY A 121 15.81 -17.34 -14.56
CA GLY A 121 14.43 -16.94 -14.88
C GLY A 121 13.34 -17.66 -14.08
N ALA A 122 13.70 -18.58 -13.18
CA ALA A 122 12.73 -19.26 -12.32
C ALA A 122 12.23 -18.34 -11.21
N LEU A 123 10.91 -18.25 -11.01
CA LEU A 123 10.29 -17.53 -9.90
C LEU A 123 10.19 -18.44 -8.67
N SER A 124 10.87 -18.07 -7.59
CA SER A 124 10.82 -18.80 -6.31
C SER A 124 9.91 -18.07 -5.32
N ILE A 125 8.85 -18.73 -4.85
CA ILE A 125 7.89 -18.25 -3.84
C ILE A 125 8.03 -19.15 -2.61
N LEU A 126 8.12 -18.56 -1.42
CA LEU A 126 8.43 -19.28 -0.17
C LEU A 126 7.28 -19.27 0.83
N SER A 127 6.12 -18.72 0.47
CA SER A 127 4.95 -18.60 1.35
C SER A 127 3.67 -18.86 0.58
N TYR A 128 2.69 -19.45 1.26
CA TYR A 128 1.33 -19.56 0.75
C TYR A 128 0.59 -18.26 1.04
N GLU A 129 0.13 -17.60 -0.01
CA GLU A 129 -0.57 -16.31 0.08
C GLU A 129 -1.84 -16.37 -0.76
N ALA A 130 -2.86 -15.63 -0.34
CA ALA A 130 -4.11 -15.49 -1.07
C ALA A 130 -4.59 -14.03 -1.09
N GLY A 131 -5.38 -13.67 -2.08
CA GLY A 131 -5.92 -12.32 -2.21
C GLY A 131 -7.03 -12.23 -3.25
N VAL A 132 -7.72 -11.10 -3.24
CA VAL A 132 -8.79 -10.76 -4.18
C VAL A 132 -8.42 -9.47 -4.88
N LEU A 133 -8.35 -9.53 -6.22
CA LEU A 133 -8.10 -8.37 -7.07
C LEU A 133 -9.43 -7.80 -7.57
N PHE A 134 -9.68 -6.54 -7.23
CA PHE A 134 -10.81 -5.76 -7.69
C PHE A 134 -10.40 -4.97 -8.94
N LEU A 135 -11.06 -5.27 -10.04
CA LEU A 135 -10.86 -4.63 -11.32
C LEU A 135 -12.16 -3.90 -11.72
N PRO A 136 -12.12 -2.58 -12.01
CA PRO A 136 -13.31 -1.77 -12.27
C PRO A 136 -14.23 -2.37 -13.34
N LYS A 137 -13.65 -2.87 -14.44
CA LYS A 137 -14.38 -3.50 -15.54
C LYS A 137 -15.30 -4.64 -15.09
N PHE A 138 -14.86 -5.43 -14.11
CA PHE A 138 -15.59 -6.62 -13.65
C PHE A 138 -16.53 -6.33 -12.48
N VAL A 139 -16.27 -5.27 -11.71
CA VAL A 139 -17.05 -4.96 -10.49
C VAL A 139 -18.12 -3.91 -10.75
N VAL A 140 -17.82 -2.89 -11.56
CA VAL A 140 -18.71 -1.73 -11.80
C VAL A 140 -18.85 -1.35 -13.27
N GLY A 141 -18.26 -2.13 -14.19
CA GLY A 141 -18.39 -1.90 -15.64
C GLY A 141 -17.69 -0.63 -16.15
N SER A 142 -16.78 -0.04 -15.37
CA SER A 142 -16.06 1.20 -15.71
C SER A 142 -14.56 0.98 -15.93
N SER A 143 -13.82 2.05 -16.22
CA SER A 143 -12.35 2.04 -16.32
C SER A 143 -11.63 2.27 -14.99
N SER A 144 -12.32 2.79 -13.97
CA SER A 144 -11.76 3.09 -12.64
C SER A 144 -12.83 3.13 -11.56
N PHE A 145 -12.43 2.91 -10.30
CA PHE A 145 -13.31 3.12 -9.16
C PHE A 145 -13.20 4.57 -8.66
N PRO A 146 -14.33 5.29 -8.48
CA PRO A 146 -14.29 6.60 -7.83
C PRO A 146 -13.95 6.40 -6.35
N ILE A 147 -13.04 7.20 -5.80
CA ILE A 147 -12.68 7.14 -4.36
C ILE A 147 -12.92 8.48 -3.64
N ARG A 148 -13.16 9.56 -4.39
CA ARG A 148 -13.54 10.88 -3.91
C ARG A 148 -14.34 11.61 -4.99
N GLY A 149 -15.21 12.53 -4.60
CA GLY A 149 -15.95 13.39 -5.52
C GLY A 149 -17.35 12.89 -5.83
N GLU A 150 -18.03 13.55 -6.78
CA GLU A 150 -19.37 13.19 -7.17
C GLU A 150 -19.39 11.87 -7.97
N VAL A 151 -20.36 11.04 -7.62
CA VAL A 151 -20.60 9.74 -8.23
C VAL A 151 -21.32 9.94 -9.56
N ALA A 152 -20.56 9.97 -10.66
CA ALA A 152 -21.16 9.89 -11.99
C ALA A 152 -21.76 8.48 -12.19
N GLY A 153 -23.05 8.39 -12.52
CA GLY A 153 -23.69 7.13 -12.92
C GLY A 153 -24.03 6.15 -11.80
N GLY A 154 -24.13 6.60 -10.54
CA GLY A 154 -24.63 5.77 -9.43
C GLY A 154 -23.65 4.73 -8.87
N VAL A 155 -22.39 4.70 -9.32
CA VAL A 155 -21.35 3.80 -8.81
C VAL A 155 -20.83 4.27 -7.44
N PRO A 156 -21.00 3.52 -6.34
CA PRO A 156 -20.56 3.97 -5.03
C PRO A 156 -19.04 4.17 -4.98
N LEU A 157 -18.59 5.08 -4.11
CA LEU A 157 -17.16 5.29 -3.86
C LEU A 157 -16.52 3.99 -3.34
N PHE A 158 -15.33 3.65 -3.86
CA PHE A 158 -14.56 2.53 -3.36
C PHE A 158 -14.21 2.75 -1.89
N PRO A 159 -14.46 1.76 -1.01
CA PRO A 159 -14.28 1.93 0.41
C PRO A 159 -12.79 1.81 0.79
N MET A 160 -12.00 2.86 0.54
CA MET A 160 -10.59 2.90 0.94
C MET A 160 -10.46 2.66 2.47
N PRO A 161 -9.50 1.80 2.91
CA PRO A 161 -9.36 1.44 4.33
C PRO A 161 -8.54 2.43 5.15
N TYR A 162 -7.90 3.42 4.51
CA TYR A 162 -7.11 4.49 5.10
C TYR A 162 -7.33 5.79 4.32
N ASP A 163 -6.88 6.89 4.88
CA ASP A 163 -7.14 8.23 4.33
C ASP A 163 -6.19 8.57 3.16
N LEU A 164 -6.68 9.41 2.25
CA LEU A 164 -5.89 10.06 1.20
C LEU A 164 -6.06 11.59 1.30
N PRO A 165 -5.02 12.41 1.06
CA PRO A 165 -3.64 12.02 0.75
C PRO A 165 -2.94 11.31 1.91
N LEU A 166 -2.00 10.42 1.57
CA LEU A 166 -1.16 9.75 2.57
C LEU A 166 -0.33 10.77 3.36
N THR A 167 -0.15 10.51 4.66
CA THR A 167 0.69 11.35 5.53
C THR A 167 2.15 10.87 5.46
N PRO A 168 3.10 11.65 4.92
CA PRO A 168 4.49 11.22 4.84
C PRO A 168 5.12 11.08 6.22
N PHE A 169 6.13 10.22 6.35
CA PHE A 169 6.98 10.23 7.54
C PHE A 169 7.70 11.57 7.68
N LEU A 170 7.73 12.11 8.90
CA LEU A 170 8.56 13.25 9.27
C LEU A 170 10.02 12.82 9.44
N SER A 171 10.94 13.78 9.47
CA SER A 171 12.38 13.51 9.65
C SER A 171 12.72 12.77 10.95
N LYS A 172 11.88 12.91 11.97
CA LYS A 172 12.00 12.23 13.27
C LYS A 172 11.23 10.92 13.36
N ASP A 173 10.39 10.60 12.37
CA ASP A 173 9.56 9.40 12.44
C ASP A 173 10.42 8.17 12.21
N VAL A 174 10.31 7.21 13.13
CA VAL A 174 10.97 5.91 13.04
C VAL A 174 9.90 4.87 12.72
N PRO A 175 10.14 3.92 11.79
CA PRO A 175 9.24 2.79 11.58
C PRO A 175 9.10 2.01 12.88
N TRP A 176 7.93 1.41 13.12
CA TRP A 176 7.83 0.43 14.18
C TRP A 176 8.81 -0.73 13.96
N PHE A 177 9.50 -1.16 15.02
CA PHE A 177 10.28 -2.39 15.02
C PHE A 177 9.73 -3.35 16.05
N MET A 178 9.62 -4.63 15.71
CA MET A 178 9.16 -5.66 16.64
C MET A 178 10.07 -5.78 17.88
N ASP A 179 11.33 -5.37 17.74
CA ASP A 179 12.32 -5.28 18.83
C ASP A 179 11.90 -4.30 19.95
N ASN A 180 10.93 -3.41 19.72
CA ASN A 180 10.40 -2.51 20.74
C ASN A 180 9.54 -3.23 21.81
N LEU A 181 9.24 -4.53 21.64
CA LEU A 181 8.49 -5.35 22.59
C LEU A 181 9.38 -6.20 23.52
N SER A 182 10.69 -6.21 23.28
CA SER A 182 11.68 -7.02 24.01
C SER A 182 12.52 -6.20 24.98
#